data_AF-A0A546XTG7-F1
#
_entry.id   AF-A0A546XTG7-F1
#
_cell.length_a   1.000
_cell.length_b   1.000
_cell.length_c   1.000
_cell.angle_alpha   90.00
_cell.angle_beta   90.00
_cell.angle_gamma   90.00
#
_symmetry.space_group_name_H-M   'P 1'
#
loop_
_entity.id
_entity.type
_entity.pdbx_description
1 polymer ?
#
loop_
_entity_poly.entity_id
_entity_poly.type
_entity_poly.pdbx_seq_one_letter_code
_entity_poly.pdbx_strand_id
1 'polypeptide(L)'
;MTEMIRELDVRPLLLSGGEPFPAIMEAVAGLAPGEALRLYATFRPVPLFKVMAERGFDHQVREIGGGDWEVLFTPQSTETEQISVSPALAGNAEEPQIWPDPVIYLDLSDETTEGQTSRTLAALDHLPPGAVIFVLMPQEPTFLYPELLARGHQWAGNFDEARTAFRIFIRAGAGAH
;
A
#
# COMPACT_ATOMS: atom_id res chain seq x y z
N MET A 1 -5.51 1.09 -18.44
CA MET A 1 -4.91 0.83 -19.78
C MET A 1 -4.06 -0.42 -19.63
N THR A 2 -4.05 -1.34 -20.59
CA THR A 2 -3.60 -2.74 -20.45
C THR A 2 -2.22 -2.86 -19.77
N GLU A 3 -2.20 -3.33 -18.53
CA GLU A 3 -0.98 -3.50 -17.73
C GLU A 3 -0.24 -4.74 -18.24
N MET A 4 0.59 -4.56 -19.27
CA MET A 4 1.45 -5.61 -19.77
C MET A 4 2.61 -5.77 -18.78
N ILE A 5 2.69 -6.94 -18.17
CA ILE A 5 3.76 -7.30 -17.24
C ILE A 5 4.70 -8.22 -17.99
N ARG A 6 5.94 -7.78 -18.19
CA ARG A 6 7.01 -8.57 -18.77
C ARG A 6 7.69 -9.37 -17.66
N GLU A 7 7.69 -10.69 -17.77
CA GLU A 7 8.35 -11.56 -16.79
C GLU A 7 9.79 -11.87 -17.21
N LEU A 8 10.72 -11.74 -16.26
CA LEU A 8 12.13 -12.08 -16.42
C LEU A 8 12.59 -12.93 -15.24
N ASP A 9 12.93 -14.18 -15.51
CA ASP A 9 13.48 -15.09 -14.49
C ASP A 9 15.01 -15.16 -14.62
N VAL A 10 15.72 -14.68 -13.59
CA VAL A 10 17.20 -14.71 -13.55
C VAL A 10 17.74 -15.80 -12.63
N ARG A 11 16.88 -16.60 -11.99
CA ARG A 11 17.29 -17.74 -11.17
C ARG A 11 18.15 -18.75 -11.93
N PRO A 12 17.83 -19.17 -13.18
CA PRO A 12 18.69 -20.11 -13.91
C PRO A 12 20.03 -19.50 -14.31
N LEU A 13 20.09 -18.18 -14.56
CA LEU A 13 21.33 -17.45 -14.83
C LEU A 13 22.24 -17.46 -13.60
N LEU A 14 21.66 -17.20 -12.43
CA LEU A 14 22.37 -17.22 -11.15
C LEU A 14 22.85 -18.61 -10.74
N LEU A 15 22.03 -19.64 -10.99
CA LEU A 15 22.41 -21.04 -10.78
C LEU A 15 23.56 -21.47 -11.71
N SER A 16 23.67 -20.86 -12.88
CA SER A 16 24.75 -21.10 -13.84
C SER A 16 26.00 -20.25 -13.58
N GLY A 17 25.99 -19.40 -12.55
CA GLY A 17 27.09 -18.48 -12.23
C GLY A 17 27.21 -17.26 -13.16
N GLY A 18 26.16 -16.97 -13.94
CA GLY A 18 26.09 -15.82 -14.84
C GLY A 18 25.63 -14.54 -14.15
N GLU A 19 25.87 -13.41 -14.79
CA GLU A 19 25.47 -12.09 -14.29
C GLU A 19 24.03 -11.75 -14.72
N PRO A 20 23.09 -11.53 -13.79
CA PRO A 20 21.69 -11.25 -14.13
C PRO A 20 21.48 -9.79 -14.57
N PHE A 21 22.34 -8.87 -14.13
CA PHE A 21 22.24 -7.44 -14.35
C PHE A 21 22.10 -7.05 -15.85
N PRO A 22 22.96 -7.53 -16.77
CA PRO A 22 22.83 -7.20 -18.19
C PRO A 22 21.50 -7.67 -18.78
N ALA A 23 21.04 -8.88 -18.45
CA ALA A 23 19.76 -9.41 -18.94
C ALA A 23 18.57 -8.56 -18.46
N ILE A 24 18.63 -8.08 -17.22
CA ILE A 24 17.62 -7.18 -16.67
C ILE A 24 17.64 -5.84 -17.42
N MET A 25 18.81 -5.25 -17.62
CA MET A 25 18.93 -3.98 -18.33
C MET A 25 18.43 -4.06 -19.78
N GLU A 26 18.66 -5.20 -20.44
CA GLU A 26 18.15 -5.46 -21.79
C GLU A 26 16.62 -5.58 -21.79
N ALA A 27 16.05 -6.30 -20.82
CA ALA A 27 14.61 -6.40 -20.66
C ALA A 27 13.96 -5.04 -20.39
N VAL A 28 14.54 -4.24 -19.48
CA VAL A 28 14.09 -2.87 -19.15
C VAL A 28 14.19 -1.95 -20.35
N ALA A 29 15.27 -2.04 -21.13
CA ALA A 29 15.43 -1.24 -22.35
C ALA A 29 14.42 -1.60 -23.44
N GLY A 30 13.91 -2.83 -23.43
CA GLY A 30 12.87 -3.31 -24.34
C GLY A 30 11.43 -3.15 -23.84
N LEU A 31 11.20 -2.56 -22.66
CA LEU A 31 9.87 -2.27 -22.14
C LEU A 31 9.22 -1.12 -22.92
N ALA A 32 7.93 -1.26 -23.22
CA ALA A 32 7.14 -0.15 -23.72
C ALA A 32 6.87 0.89 -22.59
N PRO A 33 6.61 2.17 -22.92
CA PRO A 33 6.19 3.15 -21.93
C PRO A 33 4.87 2.72 -21.27
N GLY A 34 4.90 2.52 -19.95
CA GLY A 34 3.77 1.98 -19.18
C GLY A 34 3.80 0.47 -18.96
N GLU A 35 4.82 -0.24 -19.45
CA GLU A 35 5.01 -1.68 -19.24
C GLU A 35 5.79 -1.96 -17.95
N ALA A 36 5.31 -2.91 -17.14
CA ALA A 36 5.95 -3.31 -15.90
C ALA A 36 6.87 -4.51 -16.12
N LEU A 37 7.91 -4.66 -15.29
CA LEU A 37 8.83 -5.79 -15.32
C LEU A 37 8.76 -6.59 -14.02
N ARG A 38 8.40 -7.86 -14.11
CA ARG A 38 8.43 -8.80 -12.99
C ARG A 38 9.70 -9.63 -13.05
N LEU A 39 10.59 -9.42 -12.09
CA LEU A 39 11.87 -10.08 -11.96
C LEU A 39 11.82 -11.16 -10.88
N TYR A 40 12.27 -12.37 -11.19
CA TYR A 40 12.49 -13.43 -10.21
C TYR A 40 13.99 -13.67 -9.99
N ALA A 41 14.45 -13.55 -8.76
CA ALA A 41 15.83 -13.74 -8.38
C ALA A 41 15.95 -14.58 -7.11
N THR A 42 17.03 -15.36 -6.98
CA THR A 42 17.34 -16.15 -5.77
C THR A 42 17.93 -15.30 -4.63
N PHE A 43 17.99 -13.97 -4.80
CA PHE A 43 18.48 -13.04 -3.80
C PHE A 43 17.89 -11.64 -4.04
N ARG A 44 17.93 -10.78 -3.02
CA ARG A 44 17.45 -9.40 -3.12
C ARG A 44 18.45 -8.52 -3.87
N PRO A 45 18.14 -7.99 -5.07
CA PRO A 45 19.08 -7.19 -5.86
C PRO A 45 19.06 -5.73 -5.41
N VAL A 46 19.49 -5.48 -4.16
CA VAL A 46 19.56 -4.13 -3.56
C VAL A 46 20.20 -3.06 -4.48
N PRO A 47 21.34 -3.30 -5.16
CA PRO A 47 21.92 -2.28 -6.04
C PRO A 47 21.05 -1.96 -7.27
N LEU A 48 20.23 -2.91 -7.73
CA LEU A 48 19.36 -2.74 -8.89
C LEU A 48 18.20 -1.78 -8.60
N PHE A 49 17.67 -1.79 -7.39
CA PHE A 49 16.55 -0.92 -7.00
C PHE A 49 16.91 0.56 -7.17
N LYS A 50 18.13 0.93 -6.78
CA LYS A 50 18.63 2.30 -6.96
C LYS A 50 18.71 2.68 -8.44
N VAL A 51 19.23 1.79 -9.27
CA VAL A 51 19.35 2.02 -10.72
C VAL A 51 17.97 2.18 -11.36
N MET A 52 16.98 1.38 -10.95
CA MET A 52 15.62 1.45 -11.48
C MET A 52 14.90 2.74 -11.03
N ALA A 53 15.08 3.14 -9.78
CA ALA A 53 14.57 4.41 -9.26
C ALA A 53 15.16 5.62 -10.00
N GLU A 54 16.47 5.62 -10.30
CA GLU A 54 17.12 6.67 -11.10
C GLU A 54 16.59 6.74 -12.55
N ARG A 55 15.98 5.66 -13.04
CA ARG A 55 15.35 5.60 -14.37
C ARG A 55 13.85 5.92 -14.34
N GLY A 56 13.29 6.27 -13.18
CA GLY A 56 11.87 6.58 -13.03
C GLY A 56 10.98 5.35 -12.95
N PHE A 57 11.46 4.27 -12.34
CA PHE A 57 10.67 3.07 -12.06
C PHE A 57 10.54 2.87 -10.55
N ASP A 58 9.34 2.58 -10.08
CA ASP A 58 9.08 2.11 -8.74
C ASP A 58 9.35 0.60 -8.65
N HIS A 59 9.44 0.06 -7.43
CA HIS A 59 9.74 -1.34 -7.19
C HIS A 59 8.97 -1.88 -5.99
N GLN A 60 8.27 -2.99 -6.20
CA GLN A 60 7.63 -3.76 -5.15
C GLN A 60 8.36 -5.11 -5.00
N VAL A 61 8.87 -5.38 -3.80
CA VAL A 61 9.57 -6.64 -3.50
C VAL A 61 8.71 -7.56 -2.64
N ARG A 62 8.62 -8.83 -3.04
CA ARG A 62 7.91 -9.88 -2.30
C ARG A 62 8.79 -11.13 -2.20
N GLU A 63 8.91 -11.66 -0.99
CA GLU A 63 9.53 -12.97 -0.80
C GLU A 63 8.51 -14.04 -1.18
N ILE A 64 8.86 -14.92 -2.12
CA ILE A 64 7.97 -16.00 -2.61
C ILE A 64 8.31 -17.36 -1.97
N GLY A 65 9.23 -17.37 -1.00
CA GLY A 65 9.67 -18.55 -0.25
C GLY A 65 10.84 -19.29 -0.91
N GLY A 66 11.56 -20.11 -0.13
CA GLY A 66 12.68 -20.91 -0.64
C GLY A 66 13.97 -20.10 -0.93
N GLY A 67 14.05 -18.85 -0.46
CA GLY A 67 15.13 -17.92 -0.81
C GLY A 67 14.91 -17.21 -2.14
N ASP A 68 13.78 -17.46 -2.82
CA ASP A 68 13.39 -16.76 -4.02
C ASP A 68 12.64 -15.47 -3.72
N TRP A 69 12.95 -14.46 -4.51
CA TRP A 69 12.41 -13.11 -4.43
C TRP A 69 11.78 -12.75 -5.75
N GLU A 70 10.62 -12.13 -5.65
CA GLU A 70 9.92 -11.50 -6.75
C GLU A 70 10.03 -9.99 -6.59
N VAL A 71 10.41 -9.31 -7.66
CA VAL A 71 10.48 -7.85 -7.71
C VAL A 71 9.66 -7.39 -8.90
N LEU A 72 8.62 -6.60 -8.66
CA LEU A 72 7.84 -5.95 -9.69
C LEU A 72 8.33 -4.51 -9.85
N PHE A 73 8.82 -4.15 -11.03
CA PHE A 73 9.19 -2.79 -11.38
C PHE A 73 8.08 -2.16 -12.22
N THR A 74 7.54 -1.05 -11.76
CA THR A 74 6.48 -0.30 -12.45
C THR A 74 7.06 1.04 -12.91
N PRO A 75 6.78 1.51 -14.13
CA PRO A 75 7.19 2.84 -14.54
C PRO A 75 6.45 3.86 -13.67
N GLN A 76 7.18 4.80 -13.06
CA GLN A 76 6.61 5.92 -12.31
C GLN A 76 5.87 6.83 -13.30
N SER A 77 4.64 6.47 -13.61
CA SER A 77 3.71 7.44 -14.15
C SER A 77 3.48 8.44 -13.03
N THR A 78 3.61 9.72 -13.34
CA THR A 78 3.27 10.82 -12.43
C THR A 78 1.75 10.85 -12.26
N GLU A 79 1.21 9.81 -11.64
CA GLU A 79 -0.18 9.59 -11.26
C GLU A 79 -0.10 8.55 -10.14
N THR A 80 0.31 9.03 -8.96
CA THR A 80 -0.18 8.57 -7.65
C THR A 80 -0.44 7.07 -7.54
N GLU A 81 0.58 6.25 -7.25
CA GLU A 81 0.39 4.84 -6.87
C GLU A 81 -0.22 4.82 -5.44
N GLN A 82 -1.53 4.64 -5.20
CA GLN A 82 -2.45 3.56 -5.59
C GLN A 82 -1.99 2.17 -5.14
N ILE A 83 -1.89 2.02 -3.82
CA ILE A 83 -1.98 0.70 -3.18
C ILE A 83 -3.37 0.15 -3.49
N SER A 84 -3.41 -0.99 -4.19
CA SER A 84 -4.61 -1.79 -4.42
C SER A 84 -5.42 -1.99 -3.14
N VAL A 85 -6.57 -1.33 -3.04
CA VAL A 85 -7.68 -1.79 -2.20
C VAL A 85 -8.83 -2.20 -3.10
N SER A 86 -8.97 -3.51 -3.27
CA SER A 86 -10.13 -4.16 -3.85
C SER A 86 -11.44 -3.63 -3.24
N PRO A 87 -12.54 -3.58 -4.02
CA PRO A 87 -13.77 -2.93 -3.64
C PRO A 87 -14.59 -3.83 -2.71
N ALA A 88 -14.34 -3.73 -1.42
CA ALA A 88 -15.28 -4.12 -0.37
C ALA A 88 -14.85 -3.47 0.96
N LEU A 89 -14.50 -2.18 0.94
CA LEU A 89 -14.40 -1.44 2.19
C LEU A 89 -15.80 -1.31 2.76
N ALA A 90 -16.02 -1.89 3.94
CA ALA A 90 -17.18 -1.53 4.75
C ALA A 90 -16.96 -0.08 5.21
N GLY A 91 -17.91 0.80 4.97
CA GLY A 91 -17.72 2.22 5.25
C GLY A 91 -18.89 3.08 4.82
N ASN A 92 -18.87 4.32 5.29
CA ASN A 92 -19.78 5.39 4.85
C ASN A 92 -19.14 6.29 3.79
N ALA A 93 -17.92 5.96 3.34
CA ALA A 93 -17.17 6.72 2.35
C ALA A 93 -17.69 6.46 0.93
N GLU A 94 -18.06 7.53 0.22
CA GLU A 94 -18.58 7.45 -1.15
C GLU A 94 -17.45 7.12 -2.16
N GLU A 95 -16.30 7.79 -2.04
CA GLU A 95 -15.08 7.46 -2.78
C GLU A 95 -13.87 7.35 -1.84
N PRO A 96 -13.66 6.21 -1.15
CA PRO A 96 -12.47 5.99 -0.33
C PRO A 96 -11.18 5.89 -1.15
N GLN A 97 -11.28 5.67 -2.47
CA GLN A 97 -10.14 5.53 -3.39
C GLN A 97 -9.46 6.85 -3.76
N ILE A 98 -10.13 8.00 -3.58
CA ILE A 98 -9.57 9.34 -3.89
C ILE A 98 -8.99 10.03 -2.66
N TRP A 99 -8.95 9.32 -1.52
CA TRP A 99 -8.48 9.88 -0.27
C TRP A 99 -6.95 10.07 -0.30
N PRO A 100 -6.43 11.18 0.28
CA PRO A 100 -4.99 11.37 0.39
C PRO A 100 -4.37 10.30 1.31
N ASP A 101 -3.06 10.11 1.17
CA ASP A 101 -2.29 9.21 2.04
C ASP A 101 -2.51 9.56 3.53
N PRO A 102 -2.69 8.55 4.41
CA PRO A 102 -2.86 8.79 5.83
C PRO A 102 -1.67 9.54 6.43
N VAL A 103 -1.94 10.72 6.97
CA VAL A 103 -0.93 11.57 7.60
C VAL A 103 -0.56 11.08 9.01
N ILE A 104 -1.39 10.22 9.61
CA ILE A 104 -1.15 9.62 10.93
C ILE A 104 -1.47 8.13 10.88
N TYR A 105 -0.59 7.33 11.44
CA TYR A 105 -0.77 5.89 11.66
C TYR A 105 -0.86 5.61 13.16
N LEU A 106 -1.96 5.01 13.60
CA LEU A 106 -2.18 4.62 14.98
C LEU A 106 -2.33 3.10 15.07
N ASP A 107 -1.44 2.44 15.81
CA ASP A 107 -1.68 1.07 16.25
C ASP A 107 -2.38 1.08 17.61
N LEU A 108 -3.62 0.60 17.63
CA LEU A 108 -4.45 0.51 18.83
C LEU A 108 -4.86 -0.95 19.09
N SER A 109 -4.07 -1.90 18.59
CA SER A 109 -4.32 -3.34 18.68
C SER A 109 -4.30 -3.85 20.13
N ASP A 110 -3.48 -3.23 20.99
CA ASP A 110 -3.33 -3.58 22.42
C ASP A 110 -4.15 -2.66 23.36
N GLU A 111 -4.76 -1.60 22.82
CA GLU A 111 -5.47 -0.60 23.60
C GLU A 111 -6.89 -1.08 23.98
N THR A 112 -7.42 -0.52 25.08
CA THR A 112 -8.81 -0.76 25.48
C THR A 112 -9.78 -0.09 24.51
N THR A 113 -11.03 -0.56 24.46
CA THR A 113 -12.10 0.03 23.62
C THR A 113 -12.27 1.54 23.85
N GLU A 114 -12.19 2.00 25.09
CA GLU A 114 -12.28 3.43 25.43
C GLU A 114 -11.03 4.21 25.01
N GLY A 115 -9.84 3.61 25.17
CA GLY A 115 -8.58 4.18 24.71
C GLY A 115 -8.55 4.33 23.19
N GLN A 116 -9.00 3.30 22.47
CA GLN A 116 -9.16 3.27 21.02
C GLN A 116 -10.01 4.44 20.50
N THR A 117 -11.18 4.64 21.10
CA THR A 117 -12.08 5.74 20.75
C THR A 117 -11.42 7.09 21.00
N SER A 118 -10.89 7.28 22.21
CA SER A 118 -10.32 8.55 22.65
C SER A 118 -9.10 8.94 21.82
N ARG A 119 -8.20 8.00 21.54
CA ARG A 119 -7.01 8.21 20.68
C ARG A 119 -7.39 8.60 19.27
N THR A 120 -8.38 7.90 18.71
CA THR A 120 -8.80 8.13 17.32
C THR A 120 -9.46 9.51 17.18
N LEU A 121 -10.40 9.85 18.07
CA LEU A 121 -11.05 11.16 18.05
C LEU A 121 -10.08 12.30 18.36
N ALA A 122 -9.16 12.12 19.32
CA ALA A 122 -8.14 13.12 19.61
C ALA A 122 -7.22 13.37 18.41
N ALA A 123 -6.84 12.32 17.68
CA ALA A 123 -6.04 12.49 16.46
C ALA A 123 -6.80 13.25 15.37
N LEU A 124 -8.10 12.99 15.20
CA LEU A 124 -8.94 13.69 14.24
C LEU A 124 -9.17 15.17 14.59
N ASP A 125 -9.28 15.51 15.88
CA ASP A 125 -9.47 16.88 16.36
C ASP A 125 -8.30 17.81 15.98
N HIS A 126 -7.08 17.26 15.96
CA HIS A 126 -5.88 18.00 15.56
C HIS A 126 -5.68 18.10 14.04
N LEU A 127 -6.52 17.46 13.25
CA LEU A 127 -6.33 17.35 11.81
C LEU A 127 -7.23 18.31 11.01
N PRO A 128 -6.70 18.88 9.91
CA PRO A 128 -7.51 19.69 9.03
C PRO A 128 -8.56 18.84 8.32
N PRO A 129 -9.70 19.43 7.92
CA PRO A 129 -10.72 18.74 7.15
C PRO A 129 -10.11 18.22 5.84
N GLY A 130 -10.43 16.97 5.51
CA GLY A 130 -9.91 16.25 4.36
C GLY A 130 -8.68 15.39 4.64
N ALA A 131 -8.00 15.58 5.78
CA ALA A 131 -6.90 14.72 6.20
C ALA A 131 -7.40 13.31 6.55
N VAL A 132 -6.53 12.33 6.34
CA VAL A 132 -6.84 10.91 6.55
C VAL A 132 -5.92 10.36 7.63
N ILE A 133 -6.45 9.51 8.50
CA ILE A 133 -5.67 8.71 9.44
C ILE A 133 -5.91 7.23 9.19
N PHE A 134 -4.87 6.43 9.46
CA PHE A 134 -4.93 4.99 9.48
C PHE A 134 -4.90 4.51 10.92
N VAL A 135 -5.83 3.62 11.26
CA VAL A 135 -5.90 3.01 12.58
C VAL A 135 -5.95 1.49 12.45
N LEU A 136 -5.09 0.80 13.19
CA LEU A 136 -5.09 -0.65 13.32
C LEU A 136 -5.77 -1.05 14.63
N MET A 137 -6.76 -1.94 14.53
CA MET A 137 -7.58 -2.36 15.65
C MET A 137 -7.64 -3.89 15.68
N PRO A 138 -7.80 -4.52 16.87
CA PRO A 138 -7.80 -5.98 16.95
C PRO A 138 -9.09 -6.58 16.40
N GLN A 139 -10.16 -5.78 16.31
CA GLN A 139 -11.46 -6.17 15.80
C GLN A 139 -12.21 -4.96 15.24
N GLU A 140 -13.34 -5.22 14.59
CA GLU A 140 -14.19 -4.20 14.00
C GLU A 140 -14.75 -3.21 15.05
N PRO A 141 -14.45 -1.91 14.96
CA PRO A 141 -14.80 -0.93 15.99
C PRO A 141 -16.20 -0.37 15.80
N THR A 142 -17.21 -1.21 16.01
CA THR A 142 -18.63 -0.82 15.86
C THR A 142 -19.05 0.36 16.76
N PHE A 143 -18.37 0.56 17.89
CA PHE A 143 -18.56 1.68 18.81
C PHE A 143 -18.09 3.03 18.24
N LEU A 144 -17.15 3.03 17.30
CA LEU A 144 -16.53 4.25 16.76
C LEU A 144 -17.38 4.85 15.63
N TYR A 145 -18.07 4.02 14.85
CA TYR A 145 -18.89 4.45 13.71
C TYR A 145 -19.91 5.55 14.04
N PRO A 146 -20.73 5.45 15.11
CA PRO A 146 -21.67 6.52 15.45
C PRO A 146 -20.96 7.83 15.83
N GLU A 147 -19.80 7.76 16.51
CA GLU A 147 -19.02 8.94 16.91
C GLU A 147 -18.42 9.68 15.70
N LEU A 148 -18.00 8.93 14.67
CA LEU A 148 -17.50 9.48 13.41
C LEU A 148 -18.63 10.12 12.59
N LEU A 149 -19.75 9.41 12.46
CA LEU A 149 -20.95 9.90 11.76
C LEU A 149 -21.51 11.17 12.42
N ALA A 150 -21.58 11.21 13.75
CA ALA A 150 -22.05 12.38 14.51
C ALA A 150 -21.21 13.64 14.23
N ARG A 151 -19.91 13.47 13.94
CA ARG A 151 -18.98 14.54 13.60
C ARG A 151 -18.86 14.80 12.09
N GLY A 152 -19.63 14.07 11.27
CA GLY A 152 -19.58 14.16 9.81
C GLY A 152 -18.30 13.59 9.20
N HIS A 153 -17.55 12.77 9.93
CA HIS A 153 -16.35 12.12 9.41
C HIS A 153 -16.70 10.90 8.56
N GLN A 154 -15.87 10.67 7.55
CA GLN A 154 -16.01 9.51 6.68
C GLN A 154 -15.02 8.43 7.15
N TRP A 155 -15.40 7.17 7.04
CA TRP A 155 -14.55 6.04 7.35
C TRP A 155 -14.72 4.92 6.35
N ALA A 156 -13.64 4.17 6.16
CA ALA A 156 -13.60 3.01 5.31
C ALA A 156 -12.64 2.00 5.94
N GLY A 157 -13.10 0.77 6.19
CA GLY A 157 -12.29 -0.25 6.82
C GLY A 157 -12.47 -1.64 6.21
N ASN A 158 -11.46 -2.47 6.41
CA ASN A 158 -11.50 -3.89 6.10
C ASN A 158 -10.53 -4.66 6.99
N PHE A 159 -10.73 -5.96 7.13
CA PHE A 159 -9.74 -6.83 7.75
C PHE A 159 -8.49 -6.95 6.87
N ASP A 160 -7.34 -7.12 7.52
CA ASP A 160 -6.14 -7.58 6.83
C ASP A 160 -6.35 -8.96 6.17
N GLU A 161 -5.48 -9.33 5.22
CA GLU A 161 -5.49 -10.63 4.55
C GLU A 161 -5.50 -11.81 5.54
N ALA A 162 -4.81 -11.66 6.68
CA ALA A 162 -4.81 -12.68 7.74
C ALA A 162 -6.06 -12.66 8.65
N ARG A 163 -6.95 -11.66 8.52
CA ARG A 163 -8.08 -11.36 9.43
C ARG A 163 -7.68 -11.26 10.91
N THR A 164 -6.42 -10.95 11.17
CA THR A 164 -5.88 -10.78 12.53
C THR A 164 -6.09 -9.39 13.08
N ALA A 165 -6.21 -8.40 12.21
CA ALA A 165 -6.43 -7.01 12.56
C ALA A 165 -7.41 -6.35 11.58
N PHE A 166 -8.20 -5.42 12.11
CA PHE A 166 -9.08 -4.55 11.36
C PHE A 166 -8.36 -3.25 11.05
N ARG A 167 -8.28 -2.92 9.77
CA ARG A 167 -7.68 -1.68 9.25
C ARG A 167 -8.79 -0.71 8.94
N ILE A 168 -8.77 0.46 9.58
CA ILE A 168 -9.74 1.50 9.31
C ILE A 168 -9.04 2.80 8.94
N PHE A 169 -9.44 3.35 7.80
CA PHE A 169 -9.09 4.68 7.37
C PHE A 169 -10.22 5.62 7.76
N ILE A 170 -9.87 6.75 8.35
CA ILE A 170 -10.84 7.76 8.76
C ILE A 170 -10.41 9.09 8.17
N ARG A 171 -11.29 9.67 7.38
CA ARG A 171 -11.13 11.00 6.83
C ARG A 171 -11.84 12.00 7.72
N ALA A 172 -11.08 12.97 8.21
CA ALA A 172 -11.62 14.12 8.92
C ALA A 172 -12.59 14.85 7.99
N GLY A 173 -13.89 14.63 8.22
CA GLY A 173 -14.93 15.42 7.58
C GLY A 173 -14.83 16.87 8.02
N ALA A 174 -15.23 17.79 7.16
CA ALA A 174 -15.51 19.16 7.57
C ALA A 174 -16.78 19.14 8.43
N GLY A 175 -16.63 18.76 9.70
CA GLY A 175 -17.71 18.80 10.67
C GLY A 175 -18.31 20.19 10.69
N ALA A 176 -19.63 20.27 10.59
CA ALA A 176 -20.38 21.52 10.65
C ALA A 176 -19.99 22.27 11.93
N HIS A 177 -19.39 23.44 11.75
CA HIS A 177 -19.18 24.40 12.84
C HIS A 177 -20.51 25.02 13.27
#